data_AF-A0A9Q5Z4B2-F1
#
_entry.id   AF-A0A9Q5Z4B2-F1
#
_cell.length_a   1.000
_cell.length_b   1.000
_cell.length_c   1.000
_cell.angle_alpha   90.00
_cell.angle_beta   90.00
_cell.angle_gamma   90.00
#
_symmetry.space_group_name_H-M   'P 1'
#
loop_
_entity.id
_entity.type
_entity.pdbx_description
1 polymer ?
#
loop_
_entity_poly.entity_id
_entity_poly.type
_entity_poly.pdbx_seq_one_letter_code
_entity_poly.pdbx_strand_id
1 'polypeptide(L)' 'MPDFTYYIVCLICQCVTLRLWQLIKKSLKNELFSSLQNLRERIQEIFGQLTFEQVISVSSYNFILEALFYAVSY' A
#
# COMPACT_ATOMS: atom_id res chain seq x y z
N MET A 1 24.01 13.04 6.14
CA MET A 1 23.66 11.60 6.16
C MET A 1 22.15 11.52 6.04
N PRO A 2 21.57 10.63 5.22
CA PRO A 2 20.11 10.51 5.19
C PRO A 2 19.64 10.11 6.60
N ASP A 3 18.72 10.88 7.17
CA ASP A 3 18.16 10.59 8.48
C ASP A 3 17.57 9.18 8.53
N PHE A 4 17.66 8.54 9.69
CA PHE A 4 17.09 7.21 9.95
C PHE A 4 15.61 7.14 9.54
N THR A 5 14.89 8.26 9.69
CA THR A 5 13.51 8.47 9.24
C THR A 5 13.35 8.27 7.73
N TYR A 6 14.30 8.73 6.91
CA TYR A 6 14.25 8.55 5.45
C TYR A 6 14.35 7.08 5.05
N TYR A 7 15.24 6.32 5.70
CA TYR A 7 15.39 4.88 5.46
C TYR A 7 14.13 4.11 5.85
N ILE A 8 13.52 4.44 7.00
CA ILE A 8 12.29 3.81 7.45
C ILE A 8 11.14 4.11 6.48
N VAL A 9 10.96 5.37 6.06
CA VAL A 9 9.93 5.75 5.08
C VAL A 9 10.13 5.03 3.74
N CYS A 10 11.37 4.92 3.27
CA CYS A 10 11.67 4.23 2.02
C CYS A 10 11.37 2.72 2.12
N LEU A 11 11.76 2.08 3.21
CA LEU A 11 11.54 0.65 3.45
C LEU A 11 10.04 0.32 3.60
N ILE A 12 9.30 1.17 4.32
CA ILE A 12 7.83 1.10 4.44
C ILE A 12 7.20 1.22 3.05
N CYS A 13 7.55 2.25 2.27
CA CYS A 13 6.97 2.50 0.95
C CYS A 13 7.21 1.32 -0.01
N GLN A 14 8.40 0.72 0.04
CA GLN A 14 8.75 -0.46 -0.75
C GLN A 14 7.95 -1.71 -0.33
N CYS A 15 7.74 -1.91 0.98
CA CYS A 15 6.93 -3.02 1.50
C CYS A 15 5.43 -2.87 1.17
N VAL A 16 4.89 -1.66 1.32
CA VAL A 16 3.48 -1.35 1.00
C VAL A 16 3.22 -1.63 -0.48
N THR A 17 4.13 -1.18 -1.35
CA THR A 17 4.00 -1.33 -2.81
C THR A 17 3.96 -2.81 -3.22
N LEU A 18 4.84 -3.64 -2.64
CA LEU A 18 4.91 -5.06 -2.97
C LEU A 18 3.62 -5.82 -2.56
N ARG A 19 3.10 -5.55 -1.37
CA ARG A 19 1.91 -6.24 -0.84
C ARG A 19 0.62 -5.75 -1.51
N LEU A 20 0.53 -4.45 -1.79
CA LEU A 20 -0.57 -3.87 -2.55
C LEU A 20 -0.65 -4.49 -3.95
N TRP A 21 0.50 -4.66 -4.61
CA TRP A 21 0.57 -5.29 -5.91
C TRP A 21 0.08 -6.75 -5.90
N GLN A 22 0.38 -7.51 -4.85
CA GLN A 22 -0.14 -8.88 -4.68
C GLN A 22 -1.66 -8.91 -4.51
N LEU A 23 -2.21 -7.94 -3.78
CA LEU A 23 -3.66 -7.82 -3.55
C LEU A 23 -4.39 -7.47 -4.85
N ILE A 24 -3.88 -6.48 -5.59
CA ILE A 24 -4.38 -6.10 -6.92
C ILE A 24 -4.29 -7.29 -7.88
N LYS A 25 -3.15 -8.01 -7.93
CA LYS A 25 -2.99 -9.20 -8.77
C LYS A 25 -3.99 -10.30 -8.46
N LYS A 26 -4.33 -10.51 -7.18
CA LYS A 26 -5.35 -11.49 -6.79
C LYS A 26 -6.74 -11.07 -7.27
N SER A 27 -7.11 -9.79 -7.10
CA SER A 27 -8.41 -9.29 -7.55
C SER A 27 -8.55 -9.28 -9.08
N LEU A 28 -7.46 -9.07 -9.81
CA LEU A 28 -7.47 -9.09 -11.28
C LEU A 28 -7.32 -10.49 -11.88
N LYS A 29 -7.12 -11.53 -11.04
CA LYS A 29 -6.90 -12.89 -11.53
C LYS A 29 -8.20 -13.41 -12.17
N ASN A 30 -8.12 -13.74 -13.47
CA ASN A 30 -9.21 -14.18 -14.34
C ASN A 30 -10.12 -13.08 -14.91
N GLU A 31 -9.75 -11.80 -14.83
CA GLU A 31 -10.49 -10.74 -15.53
C GLU A 31 -9.83 -10.44 -16.89
N LEU A 32 -10.63 -10.50 -17.97
CA LEU A 32 -10.23 -10.09 -19.31
C LEU A 32 -10.84 -8.72 -19.60
N PHE A 33 -10.00 -7.71 -19.78
CA PHE A 33 -10.44 -6.35 -20.03
C PHE A 33 -10.46 -6.08 -21.54
N SER A 34 -11.61 -5.66 -22.05
CA SER A 34 -11.80 -5.26 -23.45
C SER A 34 -11.22 -3.87 -23.77
N SER A 35 -10.93 -3.06 -22.75
CA SER A 35 -10.34 -1.74 -22.89
C SER A 35 -9.48 -1.36 -21.68
N LEU A 36 -8.54 -0.43 -21.87
CA LEU A 36 -7.76 0.15 -20.78
C LEU A 36 -8.63 0.96 -19.80
N GLN A 37 -9.77 1.48 -20.26
CA GLN A 37 -10.71 2.22 -19.42
C GLN A 37 -11.37 1.30 -18.39
N ASN A 38 -11.78 0.10 -18.81
CA ASN A 38 -12.37 -0.89 -17.91
C ASN A 38 -11.37 -1.36 -16.85
N LEU A 39 -10.09 -1.50 -17.23
CA LEU A 39 -9.03 -1.82 -16.27
C LEU A 39 -8.84 -0.68 -15.24
N ARG A 40 -8.86 0.58 -15.68
CA ARG A 40 -8.75 1.73 -14.78
C ARG A 40 -9.90 1.79 -13.79
N GLU A 41 -11.13 1.65 -14.27
CA GLU A 41 -12.34 1.63 -13.43
C GLU A 41 -12.28 0.50 -12.41
N ARG A 42 -11.87 -0.69 -12.84
CA ARG A 42 -11.73 -1.84 -11.95
C ARG A 42 -10.67 -1.64 -10.88
N ILE A 43 -9.53 -1.08 -11.25
CA ILE A 43 -8.47 -0.73 -10.30
C ILE A 43 -9.01 0.30 -9.29
N GLN A 44 -9.75 1.32 -9.73
CA GLN A 44 -10.36 2.31 -8.84
C GLN A 44 -11.39 1.69 -7.89
N GLU A 45 -12.21 0.73 -8.34
CA GLU A 45 -13.11 -0.03 -7.47
C GLU A 45 -12.35 -0.83 -6.42
N ILE A 46 -11.27 -1.53 -6.82
CA ILE A 46 -10.42 -2.28 -5.87
C ILE A 46 -9.87 -1.34 -4.81
N PHE A 47 -9.39 -0.15 -5.21
CA PHE A 47 -8.91 0.86 -4.27
C PHE A 47 -10.03 1.43 -3.37
N GLY A 48 -11.25 1.61 -3.90
CA GLY A 48 -12.40 2.05 -3.12
C GLY A 48 -12.93 1.01 -2.13
N GLN A 49 -12.67 -0.27 -2.39
CA GLN A 49 -13.03 -1.40 -1.50
C GLN A 49 -11.95 -1.72 -0.46
N LEU A 50 -10.76 -1.14 -0.56
CA LEU A 50 -9.73 -1.30 0.47
C LEU A 50 -10.24 -0.71 1.79
N THR A 51 -10.50 -1.59 2.76
CA THR A 51 -10.87 -1.17 4.10
C THR A 51 -9.64 -0.64 4.83
N PHE A 52 -9.88 0.23 5.81
CA PHE A 52 -8.82 0.77 6.67
C PHE A 52 -8.00 -0.36 7.31
N GLU A 53 -8.61 -1.48 7.72
CA GLU A 53 -7.89 -2.65 8.24
C GLU A 53 -6.96 -3.32 7.20
N GLN A 54 -7.39 -3.43 5.94
CA GLN A 54 -6.51 -3.96 4.89
C GLN A 54 -5.37 -3.01 4.61
N VAL A 55 -5.63 -1.69 4.59
CA VAL A 55 -4.56 -0.69 4.52
C VAL A 55 -3.61 -0.85 5.70
N ILE A 56 -4.13 -1.05 6.92
CA ILE A 56 -3.31 -1.27 8.12
C ILE A 56 -2.41 -2.50 7.99
N SER A 57 -2.96 -3.61 7.55
CA SER A 57 -2.26 -4.89 7.38
C SER A 57 -1.24 -4.85 6.23
N VAL A 58 -1.61 -4.27 5.09
CA VAL A 58 -0.77 -4.19 3.89
C VAL A 58 0.35 -3.17 4.07
N SER A 59 0.10 -2.06 4.76
CA SER A 59 1.09 -0.99 4.96
C SER A 59 1.97 -1.17 6.20
N SER A 60 1.72 -2.19 7.03
CA SER A 60 2.33 -2.30 8.37
C SER A 60 2.07 -1.02 9.18
N TYR A 61 0.84 -0.49 9.13
CA TYR A 61 0.48 0.83 9.65
C TYR A 61 0.82 1.06 11.12
N ASN A 62 0.73 0.02 11.96
CA ASN A 62 1.18 0.11 13.36
C ASN A 62 2.68 0.40 13.45
N PHE A 63 3.50 -0.19 12.58
CA PHE A 63 4.92 0.11 12.48
C PHE A 63 5.17 1.54 11.94
N ILE A 64 4.34 2.04 11.02
CA ILE A 64 4.40 3.44 10.56
C ILE A 64 4.07 4.39 11.71
N LEU A 65 3.02 4.11 12.48
CA LEU A 65 2.64 4.91 13.65
C LEU A 65 3.72 4.87 14.72
N GLU A 66 4.27 3.70 15.04
CA GLU A 66 5.37 3.57 15.99
C GLU A 66 6.61 4.36 15.53
N ALA A 67 6.97 4.29 14.25
CA ALA A 67 8.07 5.06 13.69
C ALA A 67 7.80 6.58 13.74
N LEU A 68 6.57 7.02 13.46
CA LEU A 68 6.16 8.41 13.59
C LEU A 68 6.21 8.88 15.05
N PHE A 69 5.71 8.08 15.99
CA PHE A 69 5.79 8.39 17.42
C PHE A 69 7.23 8.48 17.89
N TYR A 70 8.09 7.56 17.48
CA TYR A 70 9.51 7.58 17.82
C TYR A 70 10.22 8.82 17.24
N ALA A 71 9.95 9.17 15.98
CA ALA A 71 10.57 10.31 15.31
C ALA A 71 10.10 11.68 15.83
N VAL A 72 8.92 11.76 16.45
CA VAL A 72 8.38 12.99 17.05
C VAL A 72 8.72 13.09 18.56
N SER A 73 9.08 11.97 19.19
CA SER A 73 9.49 11.93 20.61
C SER A 73 10.99 12.24 20.83
N TYR A 74 11.73 12.52 19.76
CA TYR A 74 13.15 12.89 19.76
C TYR A 74 13.34 14.20 18.98
#